data_AF-A0A1R1RM81-F1
#
_entry.id   AF-A0A1R1RM81-F1
#
_cell.length_a   1.000
_cell.length_b   1.000
_cell.length_c   1.000
_cell.angle_alpha   90.00
_cell.angle_beta   90.00
_cell.angle_gamma   90.00
#
_symmetry.space_group_name_H-M   'P 1'
#
loop_
_entity.id
_entity.type
_entity.pdbx_description
1 polymer ?
#
loop_
_entity_poly.entity_id
_entity_poly.type
_entity_poly.pdbx_seq_one_letter_code
_entity_poly.pdbx_strand_id
1 'polypeptide(L)'
;MNIKSLVKQATVVTLGTAILVGGGAPLSFAKQKDTLDHKETYGTSQITRSDMYNIIKQHDDPRFEVPQFDASTIKNIPSAKKYDENGKLMDIDVWDTWPLQNADGTVAEYKGYHIVFGLAGDPDNGSDTFIYMFYKKVGDHSLDSWKNAGRVFKDSDKYAANDPYLKDQAEEWSGSATLTSDGEVRLFYTNRHPWDGEKHLGKQTLTTAQVNLSQPDADTLKIKGVEDFKSIFEGGNGKVYQNVDQAFSEGNFMNNHTLRDPHYIEDNGHKYLIFEANTGTEYGYEGEESLYNKAYYGGSNKFFQAEKNKLLKSSKKELATLANGAIGIIEINDDYTLNKVMKPLVVSNTVTDEIERPNIFKKDGKWYLFTSSRGSKMTIDGIDDEDIYLLGYVSDSLTGPYKPLNKTGLVLHHDLDPYDITWNYAHYAIPQKDSDNVVVTSYMTNRGYFEDHHSTFAPSFLLNIKGPKTSVVKDSILEQGQITINE
;
A
#
# COMPACT_ATOMS: atom_id res chain seq x y z
N MET A 1 -6.61 -69.23 -3.34
CA MET A 1 -6.52 -69.91 -2.02
C MET A 1 -5.41 -69.25 -1.24
N ASN A 2 -5.53 -68.82 0.00
CA ASN A 2 -6.61 -68.70 0.99
C ASN A 2 -5.98 -67.81 2.10
N ILE A 3 -6.63 -66.72 2.53
CA ILE A 3 -7.27 -66.58 3.87
C ILE A 3 -6.22 -66.41 5.01
N LYS A 4 -6.22 -65.39 5.89
CA LYS A 4 -7.33 -64.77 6.62
C LYS A 4 -6.90 -63.46 7.32
N SER A 5 -7.94 -62.68 7.58
CA SER A 5 -8.10 -61.49 8.42
C SER A 5 -7.59 -61.57 9.86
N LEU A 6 -7.10 -60.44 10.38
CA LEU A 6 -6.99 -60.15 11.81
C LEU A 6 -8.28 -59.48 12.30
N VAL A 7 -8.98 -60.21 13.17
CA VAL A 7 -10.20 -59.83 13.89
C VAL A 7 -9.78 -59.08 15.16
N LYS A 8 -10.25 -57.84 15.34
CA LYS A 8 -10.29 -57.19 16.66
C LYS A 8 -11.65 -57.48 17.29
N GLN A 9 -11.59 -58.07 18.48
CA GLN A 9 -12.75 -58.49 19.28
C GLN A 9 -13.55 -57.28 19.76
N ALA A 10 -14.87 -57.42 19.67
CA ALA A 10 -15.86 -56.59 20.33
C ALA A 10 -15.96 -56.98 21.82
N THR A 11 -16.21 -56.01 22.69
CA THR A 11 -16.93 -56.26 23.94
C THR A 11 -17.94 -55.14 24.12
N VAL A 12 -19.19 -55.48 23.83
CA VAL A 12 -20.38 -54.72 24.15
C VAL A 12 -20.74 -55.03 25.60
N VAL A 13 -20.88 -54.00 26.43
CA VAL A 13 -21.61 -54.10 27.70
C VAL A 13 -22.75 -53.10 27.61
N THR A 14 -23.94 -53.63 27.39
CA THR A 14 -25.22 -52.93 27.49
C THR A 14 -25.71 -53.06 28.93
N LEU A 15 -26.04 -51.94 29.59
CA LEU A 15 -26.82 -51.96 30.83
C LEU A 15 -27.73 -50.72 30.90
N GLY A 16 -29.02 -50.96 30.64
CA GLY A 16 -30.11 -50.62 31.55
C GLY A 16 -30.48 -49.15 31.77
N THR A 17 -31.54 -48.74 31.10
CA THR A 17 -32.46 -47.62 31.37
C THR A 17 -32.77 -47.35 32.84
N ALA A 18 -32.83 -46.06 33.20
CA ALA A 18 -33.76 -45.54 34.20
C ALA A 18 -34.32 -44.18 33.74
N ILE A 19 -35.58 -44.18 33.31
CA ILE A 19 -36.41 -42.98 33.17
C ILE A 19 -36.95 -42.66 34.56
N LEU A 20 -36.67 -41.46 35.06
CA LEU A 20 -37.41 -40.84 36.16
C LEU A 20 -37.93 -39.49 35.68
N VAL A 21 -39.23 -39.47 35.37
CA VAL A 21 -40.03 -38.27 35.19
C VAL A 21 -40.45 -37.78 36.57
N GLY A 22 -40.21 -36.50 36.87
CA GLY A 22 -40.71 -35.88 38.10
C GLY A 22 -40.34 -34.41 38.30
N GLY A 23 -41.14 -33.50 37.74
CA GLY A 23 -41.59 -32.28 38.43
C GLY A 23 -40.67 -31.06 38.57
N GLY A 24 -40.94 -30.04 37.73
CA GLY A 24 -41.26 -28.70 38.25
C GLY A 24 -40.14 -27.75 38.67
N ALA A 25 -39.48 -27.12 37.70
CA ALA A 25 -39.08 -25.71 37.71
C ALA A 25 -38.57 -25.34 36.30
N PRO A 26 -38.86 -24.15 35.75
CA PRO A 26 -38.15 -23.72 34.54
C PRO A 26 -36.72 -23.42 34.96
N LEU A 27 -35.84 -24.41 34.78
CA LEU A 27 -34.41 -24.15 34.66
C LEU A 27 -34.27 -23.23 33.44
N SER A 28 -34.10 -21.95 33.74
CA SER A 28 -33.50 -20.99 32.82
C SER A 28 -32.16 -21.57 32.38
N PHE A 29 -32.19 -22.37 31.31
CA PHE A 29 -31.02 -22.64 30.50
C PHE A 29 -30.65 -21.29 29.89
N ALA A 30 -29.83 -20.53 30.61
CA ALA A 30 -29.03 -19.48 30.02
C ALA A 30 -28.37 -20.12 28.81
N LYS A 31 -28.82 -19.72 27.62
CA LYS A 31 -28.26 -20.14 26.35
C LYS A 31 -26.77 -19.82 26.45
N GLN A 32 -25.95 -20.83 26.64
CA GLN A 32 -24.50 -20.70 26.59
C GLN A 32 -24.20 -20.27 25.15
N LYS A 33 -24.17 -18.95 24.93
CA LYS A 33 -23.53 -18.39 23.76
C LYS A 33 -22.06 -18.68 23.98
N ASP A 34 -21.56 -19.77 23.39
CA ASP A 34 -20.15 -19.81 23.01
C ASP A 34 -19.97 -18.66 22.03
N THR A 35 -19.61 -17.49 22.57
CA THR A 35 -19.46 -16.30 21.74
C THR A 35 -18.14 -16.46 21.01
N LEU A 36 -18.20 -16.57 19.68
CA LEU A 36 -17.03 -16.40 18.79
C LEU A 36 -16.27 -15.09 19.08
N ASP A 37 -16.89 -14.15 19.80
CA ASP A 37 -16.30 -12.91 20.31
C ASP A 37 -15.02 -13.15 21.11
N HIS A 38 -13.90 -12.69 20.56
CA HIS A 38 -12.59 -12.74 21.19
C HIS A 38 -11.89 -11.38 21.07
N LYS A 39 -10.68 -11.26 21.61
CA LYS A 39 -9.85 -10.07 21.44
C LYS A 39 -8.40 -10.51 21.26
N GLU A 40 -7.90 -10.44 20.04
CA GLU A 40 -6.52 -10.72 19.72
C GLU A 40 -5.97 -9.62 18.80
N THR A 41 -4.79 -9.10 19.13
CA THR A 41 -4.13 -8.04 18.35
C THR A 41 -2.99 -8.60 17.50
N TYR A 42 -2.55 -9.83 17.77
CA TYR A 42 -1.39 -10.46 17.15
C TYR A 42 -0.10 -9.62 17.31
N GLY A 43 -0.09 -8.72 18.30
CA GLY A 43 0.98 -7.75 18.51
C GLY A 43 1.14 -6.71 17.39
N THR A 44 0.16 -6.56 16.49
CA THR A 44 0.12 -5.55 15.42
C THR A 44 -0.74 -4.35 15.83
N SER A 45 -0.53 -3.20 15.18
CA SER A 45 -1.41 -2.03 15.34
C SER A 45 -2.64 -2.20 14.44
N GLN A 46 -3.78 -1.60 14.81
CA GLN A 46 -5.05 -1.83 14.12
C GLN A 46 -5.60 -0.51 13.55
N ILE A 47 -6.02 -0.51 12.29
CA ILE A 47 -7.00 0.44 11.77
C ILE A 47 -8.35 -0.05 12.25
N THR A 48 -8.93 0.60 13.27
CA THR A 48 -10.15 0.08 13.89
C THR A 48 -11.41 0.67 13.26
N ARG A 49 -12.50 -0.12 13.22
CA ARG A 49 -13.82 0.38 12.77
C ARG A 49 -14.29 1.60 13.56
N SER A 50 -13.97 1.69 14.86
CA SER A 50 -14.27 2.87 15.68
C SER A 50 -13.50 4.11 15.24
N ASP A 51 -12.24 3.97 14.86
CA ASP A 51 -11.43 5.11 14.39
C ASP A 51 -11.97 5.61 13.06
N MET A 52 -12.24 4.68 12.12
CA MET A 52 -12.84 5.01 10.82
C MET A 52 -14.25 5.58 10.94
N TYR A 53 -15.09 5.08 11.84
CA TYR A 53 -16.40 5.69 12.10
C TYR A 53 -16.30 7.14 12.62
N ASN A 54 -15.19 7.48 13.29
CA ASN A 54 -14.95 8.85 13.73
C ASN A 54 -14.23 9.71 12.68
N ILE A 55 -13.69 9.13 11.61
CA ILE A 55 -13.06 9.85 10.50
C ILE A 55 -14.06 10.78 9.81
N ILE A 56 -15.31 10.31 9.66
CA ILE A 56 -16.41 11.04 9.02
C ILE A 56 -16.68 12.38 9.74
N LYS A 57 -16.42 12.46 11.05
CA LYS A 57 -16.61 13.70 11.83
C LYS A 57 -15.50 14.72 11.61
N GLN A 58 -14.46 14.35 10.88
CA GLN A 58 -13.33 15.17 10.50
C GLN A 58 -13.29 15.48 9.01
N HIS A 59 -14.25 14.95 8.22
CA HIS A 59 -14.51 15.46 6.88
C HIS A 59 -14.89 16.95 7.00
N ASP A 60 -14.64 17.71 5.94
CA ASP A 60 -14.84 19.16 5.88
C ASP A 60 -14.02 19.99 6.91
N ASP A 61 -13.03 19.35 7.56
CA ASP A 61 -12.08 20.07 8.39
C ASP A 61 -10.89 20.51 7.50
N PRO A 62 -10.66 21.82 7.31
CA PRO A 62 -9.64 22.31 6.38
C PRO A 62 -8.21 21.95 6.80
N ARG A 63 -8.02 21.40 8.00
CA ARG A 63 -6.72 20.82 8.41
C ARG A 63 -6.41 19.51 7.69
N PHE A 64 -7.41 18.81 7.20
CA PHE A 64 -7.28 17.48 6.60
C PHE A 64 -7.80 17.43 5.17
N GLU A 65 -8.26 18.52 4.58
CA GLU A 65 -8.69 18.55 3.19
C GLU A 65 -7.49 18.71 2.25
N VAL A 66 -7.45 17.90 1.20
CA VAL A 66 -6.56 18.18 0.06
C VAL A 66 -6.96 19.57 -0.50
N PRO A 67 -5.99 20.48 -0.73
CA PRO A 67 -6.32 21.83 -1.18
C PRO A 67 -6.97 21.79 -2.57
N GLN A 68 -7.88 22.73 -2.80
CA GLN A 68 -8.52 22.92 -4.10
C GLN A 68 -7.49 23.42 -5.12
N PHE A 69 -7.38 22.73 -6.26
CA PHE A 69 -6.46 23.07 -7.33
C PHE A 69 -7.17 23.83 -8.45
N ASP A 70 -6.47 24.75 -9.12
CA ASP A 70 -7.00 25.45 -10.29
C ASP A 70 -6.80 24.58 -11.54
N ALA A 71 -7.88 23.94 -11.99
CA ALA A 71 -7.90 23.08 -13.18
C ALA A 71 -7.28 23.76 -14.43
N SER A 72 -7.39 25.08 -14.57
CA SER A 72 -6.85 25.81 -15.73
C SER A 72 -5.31 25.90 -15.75
N THR A 73 -4.68 25.60 -14.62
CA THR A 73 -3.21 25.60 -14.48
C THR A 73 -2.60 24.22 -14.71
N ILE A 74 -3.42 23.17 -14.74
CA ILE A 74 -2.98 21.78 -14.83
C ILE A 74 -2.53 21.46 -16.25
N LYS A 75 -1.34 20.88 -16.36
CA LYS A 75 -0.71 20.50 -17.62
C LYS A 75 -0.23 19.06 -17.58
N ASN A 76 -0.24 18.41 -18.74
CA ASN A 76 0.47 17.16 -18.97
C ASN A 76 1.99 17.41 -18.83
N ILE A 77 2.75 16.44 -18.32
CA ILE A 77 4.21 16.53 -18.27
C ILE A 77 4.74 16.55 -19.72
N PRO A 78 5.42 17.64 -20.18
CA PRO A 78 5.76 17.75 -21.60
C PRO A 78 6.68 16.65 -22.14
N SER A 79 7.48 16.05 -21.25
CA SER A 79 8.40 14.96 -21.59
C SER A 79 7.79 13.55 -21.42
N ALA A 80 6.56 13.44 -20.90
CA ALA A 80 5.85 12.16 -20.77
C ALA A 80 5.31 11.74 -22.14
N LYS A 81 6.23 11.28 -22.99
CA LYS A 81 5.94 10.78 -24.33
C LYS A 81 6.66 9.46 -24.58
N LYS A 82 6.05 8.59 -25.37
CA LYS A 82 6.67 7.37 -25.90
C LYS A 82 6.39 7.22 -27.40
N TYR A 83 7.11 6.31 -28.03
CA TYR A 83 6.76 5.83 -29.37
C TYR A 83 5.88 4.59 -29.25
N ASP A 84 4.77 4.56 -29.98
CA ASP A 84 3.92 3.37 -30.11
C ASP A 84 4.58 2.28 -30.99
N GLU A 85 3.90 1.15 -31.15
CA GLU A 85 4.37 0.03 -31.98
C GLU A 85 4.60 0.40 -33.46
N ASN A 86 3.96 1.48 -33.94
CA ASN A 86 4.10 2.00 -35.30
C ASN A 86 5.17 3.10 -35.41
N GLY A 87 5.85 3.44 -34.32
CA GLY A 87 6.84 4.52 -34.27
C GLY A 87 6.24 5.93 -34.25
N LYS A 88 4.95 6.08 -33.94
CA LYS A 88 4.30 7.39 -33.73
C LYS A 88 4.56 7.85 -32.30
N LEU A 89 4.98 9.11 -32.15
CA LEU A 89 5.11 9.72 -30.84
C LEU A 89 3.72 10.02 -30.26
N MET A 90 3.50 9.63 -29.01
CA MET A 90 2.25 9.84 -28.28
C MET A 90 2.54 10.30 -26.85
N ASP A 91 1.58 11.02 -26.26
CA ASP A 91 1.55 11.33 -24.84
C ASP A 91 1.15 10.10 -24.02
N ILE A 92 1.63 10.01 -22.78
CA ILE A 92 1.36 8.90 -21.86
C ILE A 92 0.87 9.42 -20.52
N ASP A 93 0.03 8.63 -19.87
CA ASP A 93 -0.35 8.83 -18.48
C ASP A 93 0.88 8.61 -17.59
N VAL A 94 1.04 9.43 -16.55
CA VAL A 94 2.02 9.24 -15.47
C VAL A 94 1.28 9.35 -14.14
N TRP A 95 1.33 8.28 -13.33
CA TRP A 95 0.59 8.22 -12.06
C TRP A 95 1.53 8.08 -10.87
N ASP A 96 1.51 6.94 -10.18
CA ASP A 96 2.28 6.70 -8.98
C ASP A 96 3.76 7.05 -9.16
N THR A 97 4.20 8.08 -8.43
CA THR A 97 5.57 8.57 -8.48
C THR A 97 6.25 8.61 -7.13
N TRP A 98 7.56 8.39 -7.12
CA TRP A 98 8.42 8.46 -5.94
C TRP A 98 9.79 9.06 -6.29
N PRO A 99 10.33 9.96 -5.45
CA PRO A 99 11.67 10.51 -5.67
C PRO A 99 12.75 9.47 -5.38
N LEU A 100 13.94 9.69 -5.94
CA LEU A 100 15.16 9.12 -5.38
C LEU A 100 15.40 9.76 -4.01
N GLN A 101 15.54 8.95 -2.96
CA GLN A 101 15.65 9.42 -1.59
C GLN A 101 16.99 9.04 -0.96
N ASN A 102 17.41 9.81 0.04
CA ASN A 102 18.43 9.36 0.98
C ASN A 102 17.80 8.33 1.94
N ALA A 103 18.63 7.61 2.69
CA ALA A 103 18.17 6.59 3.65
C ALA A 103 17.23 7.12 4.75
N ASP A 104 17.17 8.44 4.99
CA ASP A 104 16.26 9.08 5.94
C ASP A 104 14.91 9.51 5.32
N GLY A 105 14.72 9.29 4.02
CA GLY A 105 13.53 9.65 3.25
C GLY A 105 13.58 11.03 2.60
N THR A 106 14.58 11.88 2.88
CA THR A 106 14.72 13.17 2.19
C THR A 106 15.06 12.97 0.71
N VAL A 107 14.72 13.92 -0.16
CA VAL A 107 15.09 13.85 -1.59
C VAL A 107 16.60 13.81 -1.74
N ALA A 108 17.11 12.87 -2.54
CA ALA A 108 18.53 12.77 -2.86
C ALA A 108 18.90 13.65 -4.05
N GLU A 109 20.10 14.21 -4.00
CA GLU A 109 20.72 14.89 -5.12
C GLU A 109 21.69 13.94 -5.84
N TYR A 110 21.39 13.62 -7.09
CA TYR A 110 22.27 12.83 -7.96
C TYR A 110 22.98 13.74 -8.96
N LYS A 111 24.23 14.12 -8.67
CA LYS A 111 25.08 14.93 -9.57
C LYS A 111 24.41 16.24 -10.04
N GLY A 112 23.76 16.98 -9.12
CA GLY A 112 23.05 18.22 -9.43
C GLY A 112 21.65 18.02 -10.03
N TYR A 113 21.09 16.82 -9.93
CA TYR A 113 19.73 16.50 -10.37
C TYR A 113 18.88 15.92 -9.25
N HIS A 114 17.60 16.26 -9.28
CA HIS A 114 16.55 15.47 -8.66
C HIS A 114 16.03 14.44 -9.65
N ILE A 115 15.79 13.22 -9.16
CA ILE A 115 15.26 12.10 -9.94
C ILE A 115 13.92 11.68 -9.32
N VAL A 116 12.93 11.44 -10.16
CA VAL A 116 11.64 10.84 -9.81
C VAL A 116 11.41 9.63 -10.70
N PHE A 117 11.02 8.52 -10.11
CA PHE A 117 10.49 7.37 -10.82
C PHE A 117 8.98 7.47 -10.85
N GLY A 118 8.36 7.05 -11.93
CA GLY A 118 6.92 7.07 -12.08
C GLY A 118 6.42 5.92 -12.92
N LEU A 119 5.26 5.39 -12.56
CA LEU A 119 4.50 4.51 -13.43
C LEU A 119 3.95 5.32 -14.60
N ALA A 120 4.16 4.84 -15.82
CA ALA A 120 3.65 5.51 -17.00
C ALA A 120 3.26 4.52 -18.10
N GLY A 121 2.30 4.94 -18.94
CA GLY A 121 1.61 4.04 -19.85
C GLY A 121 0.74 4.72 -20.89
N ASP A 122 0.43 3.96 -21.93
CA ASP A 122 -0.62 4.28 -22.91
C ASP A 122 -1.97 4.46 -22.20
N PRO A 123 -2.62 5.64 -22.31
CA PRO A 123 -3.93 5.88 -21.71
C PRO A 123 -5.01 4.89 -22.18
N ASP A 124 -4.86 4.33 -23.40
CA ASP A 124 -5.82 3.38 -23.99
C ASP A 124 -5.54 1.92 -23.58
N ASN A 125 -4.43 1.65 -22.89
CA ASN A 125 -4.06 0.31 -22.43
C ASN A 125 -3.80 0.30 -20.92
N GLY A 126 -4.82 -0.07 -20.14
CA GLY A 126 -4.73 -0.11 -18.67
C GLY A 126 -3.63 -1.03 -18.10
N SER A 127 -3.12 -1.98 -18.89
CA SER A 127 -2.04 -2.90 -18.50
C SER A 127 -0.66 -2.44 -18.98
N ASP A 128 -0.55 -1.33 -19.71
CA ASP A 128 0.75 -0.74 -20.06
C ASP A 128 1.31 0.03 -18.86
N THR A 129 1.82 -0.72 -17.88
CA THR A 129 2.31 -0.16 -16.62
C THR A 129 3.79 -0.46 -16.47
N PHE A 130 4.64 0.53 -16.78
CA PHE A 130 6.09 0.39 -16.68
C PHE A 130 6.72 1.59 -15.96
N ILE A 131 7.90 1.38 -15.37
CA ILE A 131 8.60 2.40 -14.60
C ILE A 131 9.44 3.24 -15.54
N TYR A 132 9.20 4.55 -15.54
CA TYR A 132 9.99 5.56 -16.22
C TYR A 132 10.80 6.37 -15.20
N MET A 133 11.93 6.91 -15.64
CA MET A 133 12.75 7.82 -14.84
C MET A 133 12.67 9.24 -15.40
N PHE A 134 12.16 10.15 -14.59
CA PHE A 134 12.15 11.59 -14.83
C PHE A 134 13.23 12.28 -14.02
N TYR A 135 13.81 13.35 -14.55
CA TYR A 135 14.84 14.11 -13.85
C TYR A 135 14.81 15.58 -14.21
N LYS A 136 15.22 16.43 -13.28
CA LYS A 136 15.39 17.87 -13.48
C LYS A 136 16.57 18.37 -12.69
N LYS A 137 17.08 19.55 -13.04
CA LYS A 137 18.12 20.22 -12.24
C LYS A 137 17.57 20.54 -10.86
N VAL A 138 18.45 20.43 -9.86
CA VAL A 138 18.24 21.00 -8.53
C VAL A 138 18.00 22.51 -8.70
N GLY A 139 17.03 23.06 -7.97
CA GLY A 139 16.61 24.46 -8.00
C GLY A 139 15.52 24.80 -9.02
N ASP A 140 15.23 23.92 -9.99
CA ASP A 140 14.17 24.15 -10.97
C ASP A 140 12.83 23.61 -10.45
N HIS A 141 11.80 24.44 -10.38
CA HIS A 141 10.47 24.03 -9.89
C HIS A 141 9.45 23.85 -11.03
N SER A 142 9.79 24.20 -12.27
CA SER A 142 8.85 24.11 -13.38
C SER A 142 8.54 22.67 -13.76
N LEU A 143 7.28 22.39 -14.08
CA LEU A 143 6.88 21.13 -14.70
C LEU A 143 7.67 20.84 -15.99
N ASP A 144 7.95 21.88 -16.78
CA ASP A 144 8.66 21.79 -18.06
C ASP A 144 10.12 21.35 -17.91
N SER A 145 10.67 21.43 -16.70
CA SER A 145 12.06 21.04 -16.39
C SER A 145 12.25 19.53 -16.27
N TRP A 146 11.17 18.79 -16.01
CA TRP A 146 11.21 17.34 -15.93
C TRP A 146 11.48 16.75 -17.31
N LYS A 147 12.69 16.23 -17.49
CA LYS A 147 13.09 15.44 -18.66
C LYS A 147 12.79 13.97 -18.41
N ASN A 148 12.50 13.24 -19.47
CA ASN A 148 12.23 11.81 -19.43
C ASN A 148 13.45 11.02 -19.94
N ALA A 149 14.03 10.16 -19.11
CA ALA A 149 15.15 9.28 -19.49
C ALA A 149 14.69 7.95 -20.12
N GLY A 150 13.37 7.73 -20.21
CA GLY A 150 12.73 6.53 -20.75
C GLY A 150 12.43 5.48 -19.67
N ARG A 151 11.98 4.30 -20.12
CA ARG A 151 11.80 3.12 -19.27
C ARG A 151 13.10 2.75 -18.57
N VAL A 152 13.00 2.38 -17.30
CA VAL A 152 14.13 1.87 -16.50
C VAL A 152 14.63 0.55 -17.06
N PHE A 153 13.71 -0.36 -17.38
CA PHE A 153 14.01 -1.70 -17.84
C PHE A 153 13.75 -1.86 -19.33
N LYS A 154 14.61 -2.64 -19.98
CA LYS A 154 14.32 -3.21 -21.29
C LYS A 154 13.57 -4.51 -21.10
N ASP A 155 12.75 -4.89 -22.09
CA ASP A 155 12.00 -6.14 -22.02
C ASP A 155 12.90 -7.39 -21.86
N SER A 156 14.15 -7.32 -22.34
CA SER A 156 15.14 -8.39 -22.21
C SER A 156 15.72 -8.55 -20.81
N ASP A 157 15.70 -7.50 -19.98
CA ASP A 157 16.42 -7.48 -18.70
C ASP A 157 15.85 -8.50 -17.71
N LYS A 158 14.53 -8.70 -17.73
CA LYS A 158 13.82 -9.70 -16.90
C LYS A 158 14.30 -11.14 -17.15
N TYR A 159 14.74 -11.44 -18.38
CA TYR A 159 15.26 -12.76 -18.75
C TYR A 159 16.75 -12.89 -18.45
N ALA A 160 17.51 -11.80 -18.62
CA ALA A 160 18.94 -11.76 -18.33
C ALA A 160 19.25 -11.92 -16.83
N ALA A 161 18.31 -11.52 -15.96
CA ALA A 161 18.41 -11.66 -14.51
C ALA A 161 18.50 -13.12 -14.01
N ASN A 162 18.03 -14.10 -14.81
CA ASN A 162 17.93 -15.51 -14.42
C ASN A 162 17.21 -15.72 -13.07
N ASP A 163 16.15 -14.94 -12.86
CA ASP A 163 15.34 -14.95 -11.64
C ASP A 163 14.03 -15.74 -11.87
N PRO A 164 13.57 -16.54 -10.89
CA PRO A 164 12.43 -17.42 -11.06
C PRO A 164 11.10 -16.70 -11.30
N TYR A 165 10.94 -15.47 -10.83
CA TYR A 165 9.69 -14.71 -10.93
C TYR A 165 9.77 -13.61 -12.00
N LEU A 166 10.92 -13.00 -12.24
CA LEU A 166 11.03 -11.90 -13.22
C LEU A 166 10.66 -12.30 -14.64
N LYS A 167 10.99 -13.52 -15.05
CA LYS A 167 10.73 -14.00 -16.42
C LYS A 167 9.25 -13.92 -16.85
N ASP A 168 8.33 -13.92 -15.89
CA ASP A 168 6.87 -13.88 -16.14
C ASP A 168 6.27 -12.49 -15.84
N GLN A 169 7.09 -11.48 -15.59
CA GLN A 169 6.65 -10.09 -15.40
C GLN A 169 5.90 -9.59 -16.64
N ALA A 170 4.70 -9.05 -16.42
CA ALA A 170 3.92 -8.31 -17.41
C ALA A 170 3.91 -6.81 -17.14
N GLU A 171 3.96 -6.41 -15.86
CA GLU A 171 3.88 -5.02 -15.42
C GLU A 171 4.92 -4.73 -14.33
N GLU A 172 5.35 -3.48 -14.25
CA GLU A 172 6.23 -2.96 -13.22
C GLU A 172 5.42 -1.94 -12.39
N TRP A 173 5.01 -2.32 -11.18
CA TRP A 173 4.21 -1.49 -10.28
C TRP A 173 5.08 -0.77 -9.24
N SER A 174 4.44 0.10 -8.45
CA SER A 174 5.08 1.10 -7.59
C SER A 174 6.09 0.54 -6.59
N GLY A 175 6.89 1.45 -6.03
CA GLY A 175 7.83 1.18 -4.95
C GLY A 175 8.57 2.42 -4.46
N SER A 176 9.89 2.33 -4.31
CA SER A 176 10.77 3.39 -3.81
C SER A 176 12.16 3.30 -4.43
N ALA A 177 12.96 4.36 -4.31
CA ALA A 177 14.34 4.35 -4.75
C ALA A 177 15.24 5.07 -3.73
N THR A 178 16.41 4.50 -3.46
CA THR A 178 17.40 5.08 -2.54
C THR A 178 18.72 5.37 -3.26
N LEU A 179 19.35 6.48 -2.92
CA LEU A 179 20.75 6.75 -3.26
C LEU A 179 21.62 6.10 -2.19
N THR A 180 22.38 5.07 -2.57
CA THR A 180 23.24 4.36 -1.63
C THR A 180 24.42 5.22 -1.18
N SER A 181 25.08 4.85 -0.09
CA SER A 181 26.30 5.51 0.39
C SER A 181 27.43 5.52 -0.63
N ASP A 182 27.43 4.56 -1.56
CA ASP A 182 28.42 4.44 -2.63
C ASP A 182 28.05 5.29 -3.87
N GLY A 183 26.91 5.99 -3.83
CA GLY A 183 26.43 6.85 -4.90
C GLY A 183 25.67 6.12 -6.01
N GLU A 184 25.18 4.91 -5.74
CA GLU A 184 24.41 4.11 -6.68
C GLU A 184 22.91 4.30 -6.50
N VAL A 185 22.16 4.22 -7.60
CA VAL A 185 20.70 4.30 -7.58
C VAL A 185 20.13 2.89 -7.40
N ARG A 186 19.55 2.63 -6.22
CA ARG A 186 18.93 1.35 -5.88
C ARG A 186 17.41 1.49 -5.93
N LEU A 187 16.79 0.79 -6.88
CA LEU A 187 15.34 0.77 -7.06
C LEU A 187 14.73 -0.44 -6.36
N PHE A 188 13.60 -0.24 -5.71
CA PHE A 188 12.70 -1.27 -5.20
C PHE A 188 11.33 -1.05 -5.84
N TYR A 189 10.72 -2.10 -6.36
CA TYR A 189 9.45 -1.99 -7.05
C TYR A 189 8.69 -3.32 -7.01
N THR A 190 7.49 -3.31 -7.57
CA THR A 190 6.64 -4.49 -7.61
C THR A 190 6.67 -5.12 -8.99
N ASN A 191 7.21 -6.34 -9.09
CA ASN A 191 7.02 -7.17 -10.27
C ASN A 191 5.61 -7.75 -10.23
N ARG A 192 4.79 -7.42 -11.24
CA ARG A 192 3.46 -8.00 -11.40
C ARG A 192 3.39 -8.93 -12.61
N HIS A 193 2.96 -10.16 -12.34
CA HIS A 193 2.64 -11.15 -13.36
C HIS A 193 1.29 -10.85 -14.03
N PRO A 194 1.02 -11.36 -15.23
CA PRO A 194 -0.28 -11.17 -15.87
C PRO A 194 -1.41 -11.79 -15.04
N TRP A 195 -2.62 -11.28 -15.23
CA TRP A 195 -3.83 -11.91 -14.72
C TRP A 195 -4.44 -12.80 -15.82
N ASP A 196 -4.33 -14.12 -15.70
CA ASP A 196 -4.92 -15.06 -16.68
C ASP A 196 -6.00 -16.00 -16.09
N GLY A 197 -6.33 -15.85 -14.80
CA GLY A 197 -7.41 -16.57 -14.11
C GLY A 197 -7.12 -18.02 -13.73
N GLU A 198 -6.04 -18.63 -14.23
CA GLU A 198 -5.65 -20.02 -13.92
C GLU A 198 -4.21 -20.14 -13.43
N LYS A 199 -3.31 -19.31 -13.96
CA LYS A 199 -1.89 -19.20 -13.67
C LYS A 199 -1.57 -17.73 -13.45
N HIS A 200 -0.41 -17.45 -12.85
CA HIS A 200 0.10 -16.09 -12.63
C HIS A 200 -0.73 -15.21 -11.70
N LEU A 201 -2.07 -15.19 -11.79
CA LEU A 201 -3.06 -14.64 -10.85
C LEU A 201 -2.72 -13.23 -10.37
N GLY A 202 -2.11 -12.40 -11.24
CA GLY A 202 -1.64 -11.08 -10.86
C GLY A 202 -0.62 -11.10 -9.72
N LYS A 203 0.19 -12.16 -9.60
CA LYS A 203 1.21 -12.34 -8.55
C LYS A 203 2.07 -11.09 -8.48
N GLN A 204 2.14 -10.53 -7.29
CA GLN A 204 2.98 -9.39 -6.97
C GLN A 204 4.21 -9.88 -6.21
N THR A 205 5.38 -9.36 -6.54
CA THR A 205 6.66 -9.76 -5.92
C THR A 205 7.52 -8.52 -5.72
N LEU A 206 7.92 -8.28 -4.47
CA LEU A 206 8.85 -7.21 -4.12
C LEU A 206 10.19 -7.50 -4.79
N THR A 207 10.71 -6.53 -5.53
CA THR A 207 11.81 -6.72 -6.47
C THR A 207 12.79 -5.56 -6.36
N THR A 208 14.08 -5.80 -6.62
CA THR A 208 15.10 -4.74 -6.67
C THR A 208 15.99 -4.83 -7.88
N ALA A 209 16.55 -3.68 -8.29
CA ALA A 209 17.64 -3.56 -9.24
C ALA A 209 18.50 -2.34 -8.91
N GLN A 210 19.78 -2.37 -9.28
CA GLN A 210 20.59 -1.16 -9.40
C GLN A 210 20.39 -0.56 -10.78
N VAL A 211 20.12 0.75 -10.84
CA VAL A 211 19.93 1.50 -12.08
C VAL A 211 21.21 2.25 -12.43
N ASN A 212 21.91 1.78 -13.47
CA ASN A 212 23.18 2.37 -13.88
C ASN A 212 22.95 3.60 -14.76
N LEU A 213 23.34 4.78 -14.26
CA LEU A 213 23.17 6.05 -14.94
C LEU A 213 24.49 6.60 -15.51
N SER A 214 24.37 7.31 -16.63
CA SER A 214 25.45 8.12 -17.19
C SER A 214 25.00 9.55 -17.42
N GLN A 215 25.96 10.47 -17.41
CA GLN A 215 25.77 11.87 -17.73
C GLN A 215 26.63 12.20 -18.97
N PRO A 216 26.11 11.98 -20.19
CA PRO A 216 26.88 12.18 -21.42
C PRO A 216 27.26 13.65 -21.67
N ASP A 217 26.51 14.59 -21.10
CA ASP A 217 26.74 16.04 -21.21
C ASP A 217 26.23 16.77 -19.96
N ALA A 218 26.31 18.11 -19.95
CA ALA A 218 25.97 18.92 -18.78
C ALA A 218 24.49 18.81 -18.36
N ASP A 219 23.59 18.42 -19.27
CA ASP A 219 22.14 18.60 -19.12
C ASP A 219 21.33 17.31 -19.26
N THR A 220 21.99 16.17 -19.47
CA THR A 220 21.33 14.90 -19.75
C THR A 220 21.73 13.81 -18.76
N LEU A 221 20.73 13.13 -18.18
CA LEU A 221 20.90 11.82 -17.55
C LEU A 221 20.36 10.73 -18.48
N LYS A 222 21.10 9.62 -18.57
CA LYS A 222 20.73 8.47 -19.41
C LYS A 222 20.91 7.16 -18.68
N ILE A 223 19.88 6.32 -18.75
CA ILE A 223 19.90 4.94 -18.27
C ILE A 223 20.77 4.10 -19.20
N LYS A 224 21.81 3.47 -18.64
CA LYS A 224 22.73 2.58 -19.37
C LYS A 224 22.23 1.15 -19.36
N GLY A 225 21.57 0.76 -18.28
CA GLY A 225 20.99 -0.56 -18.03
C GLY A 225 20.82 -0.77 -16.54
N VAL A 226 20.50 -2.00 -16.17
CA VAL A 226 20.36 -2.43 -14.78
C VAL A 226 21.28 -3.58 -14.47
N GLU A 227 21.61 -3.74 -13.19
CA GLU A 227 22.33 -4.89 -12.64
C GLU A 227 21.77 -5.26 -11.27
N ASP A 228 22.24 -6.40 -10.73
CA ASP A 228 21.75 -6.93 -9.45
C ASP A 228 20.20 -6.99 -9.38
N PHE A 229 19.61 -7.41 -10.51
CA PHE A 229 18.17 -7.42 -10.73
C PHE A 229 17.56 -8.73 -10.25
N LYS A 230 16.76 -8.70 -9.18
CA LYS A 230 16.30 -9.90 -8.46
C LYS A 230 15.02 -9.68 -7.67
N SER A 231 14.27 -10.76 -7.49
CA SER A 231 13.14 -10.84 -6.58
C SER A 231 13.60 -10.92 -5.12
N ILE A 232 12.88 -10.26 -4.22
CA ILE A 232 13.17 -10.24 -2.78
C ILE A 232 12.15 -11.09 -2.01
N PHE A 233 10.85 -10.85 -2.23
CA PHE A 233 9.81 -11.46 -1.41
C PHE A 233 8.46 -11.55 -2.13
N GLU A 234 7.81 -12.72 -2.01
CA GLU A 234 6.55 -13.05 -2.70
C GLU A 234 5.45 -13.55 -1.76
N GLY A 235 5.59 -13.34 -0.44
CA GLY A 235 4.62 -13.79 0.58
C GLY A 235 5.05 -15.08 1.30
N GLY A 236 5.99 -15.83 0.74
CA GLY A 236 6.60 -17.00 1.38
C GLY A 236 5.58 -18.08 1.70
N ASN A 237 5.61 -18.61 2.92
CA ASN A 237 4.73 -19.70 3.34
C ASN A 237 3.32 -19.27 3.79
N GLY A 238 2.95 -17.99 3.62
CA GLY A 238 1.59 -17.56 3.91
C GLY A 238 1.23 -17.39 5.39
N LYS A 239 2.23 -17.49 6.29
CA LYS A 239 2.00 -17.36 7.74
C LYS A 239 1.91 -15.92 8.21
N VAL A 240 2.80 -15.07 7.71
CA VAL A 240 2.88 -13.67 8.13
C VAL A 240 2.11 -12.77 7.16
N TYR A 241 2.36 -12.95 5.88
CA TYR A 241 1.70 -12.25 4.78
C TYR A 241 1.06 -13.29 3.88
N GLN A 242 -0.15 -13.01 3.40
CA GLN A 242 -0.83 -13.85 2.44
C GLN A 242 -0.02 -13.92 1.14
N ASN A 243 0.02 -15.10 0.50
CA ASN A 243 0.56 -15.24 -0.86
C ASN A 243 -0.57 -15.41 -1.88
N VAL A 244 -0.24 -15.27 -3.16
CA VAL A 244 -1.21 -15.31 -4.27
C VAL A 244 -2.05 -16.60 -4.30
N ASP A 245 -1.44 -17.76 -3.99
CA ASP A 245 -2.10 -19.06 -4.02
C ASP A 245 -3.15 -19.17 -2.90
N GLN A 246 -2.88 -18.58 -1.73
CA GLN A 246 -3.82 -18.55 -0.62
C GLN A 246 -5.02 -17.64 -0.92
N ALA A 247 -4.77 -16.44 -1.44
CA ALA A 247 -5.81 -15.44 -1.69
C ALA A 247 -6.89 -15.95 -2.67
N PHE A 248 -6.45 -16.62 -3.73
CA PHE A 248 -7.32 -17.12 -4.79
C PHE A 248 -7.61 -18.62 -4.68
N SER A 249 -7.29 -19.24 -3.55
CA SER A 249 -7.64 -20.64 -3.28
C SER A 249 -9.14 -20.86 -3.45
N GLU A 250 -9.51 -22.03 -3.98
CA GLU A 250 -10.90 -22.41 -4.27
C GLU A 250 -11.65 -21.46 -5.23
N GLY A 251 -10.93 -20.60 -5.98
CA GLY A 251 -11.51 -19.67 -6.94
C GLY A 251 -12.09 -18.40 -6.31
N ASN A 252 -11.58 -17.98 -5.14
CA ASN A 252 -12.02 -16.77 -4.44
C ASN A 252 -11.53 -15.47 -5.13
N PHE A 253 -12.00 -15.21 -6.35
CA PHE A 253 -11.62 -14.02 -7.13
C PHE A 253 -12.22 -12.70 -6.62
N MET A 254 -13.03 -12.75 -5.56
CA MET A 254 -13.52 -11.56 -4.85
C MET A 254 -12.49 -11.00 -3.86
N ASN A 255 -11.45 -11.77 -3.55
CA ASN A 255 -10.32 -11.34 -2.72
C ASN A 255 -9.44 -10.33 -3.47
N ASN A 256 -8.84 -9.38 -2.76
CA ASN A 256 -7.84 -8.47 -3.31
C ASN A 256 -6.45 -8.79 -2.75
N HIS A 257 -5.75 -9.72 -3.40
CA HIS A 257 -4.36 -10.02 -3.05
C HIS A 257 -3.43 -8.83 -3.32
N THR A 258 -2.70 -8.42 -2.29
CA THR A 258 -1.70 -7.36 -2.35
C THR A 258 -0.35 -7.84 -1.81
N LEU A 259 0.73 -7.48 -2.50
CA LEU A 259 2.12 -7.61 -2.03
C LEU A 259 3.03 -6.66 -2.82
N ARG A 260 2.88 -5.35 -2.57
CA ARG A 260 3.38 -4.30 -3.45
C ARG A 260 3.88 -3.07 -2.70
N ASP A 261 4.31 -2.08 -3.45
CA ASP A 261 4.71 -0.75 -2.96
C ASP A 261 5.84 -0.79 -1.92
N PRO A 262 6.97 -1.48 -2.18
CA PRO A 262 8.08 -1.54 -1.23
C PRO A 262 8.75 -0.17 -1.05
N HIS A 263 8.65 0.36 0.16
CA HIS A 263 9.31 1.57 0.65
C HIS A 263 10.55 1.23 1.47
N TYR A 264 11.73 1.67 1.00
CA TYR A 264 13.02 1.47 1.65
C TYR A 264 13.22 2.43 2.83
N ILE A 265 13.80 1.92 3.91
CA ILE A 265 14.24 2.73 5.06
C ILE A 265 15.38 2.06 5.81
N GLU A 266 16.21 2.86 6.48
CA GLU A 266 17.22 2.37 7.42
C GLU A 266 16.97 2.81 8.86
N ASP A 267 17.29 1.94 9.82
CA ASP A 267 17.38 2.30 11.24
C ASP A 267 18.57 1.60 11.88
N ASN A 268 19.46 2.37 12.50
CA ASN A 268 20.66 1.88 13.18
C ASN A 268 21.54 0.92 12.34
N GLY A 269 21.65 1.17 11.02
CA GLY A 269 22.44 0.37 10.09
C GLY A 269 21.74 -0.89 9.56
N HIS A 270 20.49 -1.15 9.97
CA HIS A 270 19.66 -2.20 9.40
C HIS A 270 18.79 -1.65 8.28
N LYS A 271 18.58 -2.45 7.24
CA LYS A 271 17.82 -2.11 6.03
C LYS A 271 16.46 -2.80 6.05
N TYR A 272 15.40 -2.06 5.73
CA TYR A 272 14.03 -2.58 5.75
C TYR A 272 13.27 -2.19 4.50
N LEU A 273 12.32 -3.05 4.11
CA LEU A 273 11.24 -2.69 3.19
C LEU A 273 9.92 -2.71 3.96
N ILE A 274 9.16 -1.63 3.84
CA ILE A 274 7.78 -1.51 4.31
C ILE A 274 6.90 -1.56 3.07
N PHE A 275 5.85 -2.36 3.08
CA PHE A 275 5.10 -2.68 1.85
C PHE A 275 3.63 -2.94 2.15
N GLU A 276 2.78 -2.75 1.15
CA GLU A 276 1.39 -3.16 1.20
C GLU A 276 1.31 -4.69 1.07
N ALA A 277 0.50 -5.32 1.90
CA ALA A 277 0.24 -6.75 1.91
C ALA A 277 -1.15 -7.07 2.47
N ASN A 278 -1.49 -8.35 2.54
CA ASN A 278 -2.60 -8.88 3.33
C ASN A 278 -2.07 -9.76 4.46
N THR A 279 -2.79 -9.85 5.59
CA THR A 279 -2.35 -10.68 6.73
C THR A 279 -2.31 -12.17 6.37
N GLY A 280 -1.31 -12.88 6.89
CA GLY A 280 -1.21 -14.34 6.80
C GLY A 280 -1.90 -15.07 7.96
N THR A 281 -1.81 -16.40 7.93
CA THR A 281 -2.54 -17.31 8.85
C THR A 281 -2.22 -17.14 10.35
N GLU A 282 -1.07 -16.57 10.72
CA GLU A 282 -0.64 -16.42 12.12
C GLU A 282 -0.86 -14.98 12.67
N TYR A 283 -1.27 -14.02 11.84
CA TYR A 283 -1.39 -12.60 12.22
C TYR A 283 -2.78 -12.01 11.95
N GLY A 284 -3.81 -12.85 12.09
CA GLY A 284 -5.21 -12.46 11.92
C GLY A 284 -5.64 -12.54 10.46
N TYR A 285 -5.75 -13.76 9.94
CA TYR A 285 -6.18 -14.04 8.57
C TYR A 285 -7.62 -13.55 8.30
N GLU A 286 -7.95 -13.35 7.04
CA GLU A 286 -9.32 -13.19 6.58
C GLU A 286 -10.20 -14.40 6.95
N GLY A 287 -11.51 -14.21 7.01
CA GLY A 287 -12.48 -15.26 7.31
C GLY A 287 -13.53 -14.84 8.34
N GLU A 288 -14.58 -15.66 8.50
CA GLU A 288 -15.76 -15.27 9.28
C GLU A 288 -15.46 -15.00 10.76
N GLU A 289 -14.45 -15.68 11.32
CA GLU A 289 -14.00 -15.46 12.70
C GLU A 289 -13.45 -14.04 12.92
N SER A 290 -12.86 -13.41 11.89
CA SER A 290 -12.33 -12.04 11.97
C SER A 290 -13.40 -11.03 12.38
N LEU A 291 -14.65 -11.23 11.94
CA LEU A 291 -15.79 -10.37 12.27
C LEU A 291 -16.13 -10.35 13.76
N TYR A 292 -15.61 -11.31 14.54
CA TYR A 292 -15.87 -11.44 15.98
C TYR A 292 -14.69 -10.95 16.84
N ASN A 293 -13.58 -10.54 16.25
CA ASN A 293 -12.43 -10.03 16.99
C ASN A 293 -12.62 -8.58 17.41
N LYS A 294 -12.76 -8.34 18.72
CA LYS A 294 -12.93 -7.00 19.32
C LYS A 294 -11.78 -6.04 19.02
N ALA A 295 -10.59 -6.54 18.70
CA ALA A 295 -9.45 -5.69 18.38
C ALA A 295 -9.68 -4.84 17.13
N TYR A 296 -10.35 -5.40 16.11
CA TYR A 296 -10.61 -4.73 14.83
C TYR A 296 -11.70 -3.65 14.92
N TYR A 297 -12.55 -3.72 15.95
CA TYR A 297 -13.60 -2.72 16.16
C TYR A 297 -13.11 -1.52 16.96
N GLY A 298 -12.17 -1.72 17.88
CA GLY A 298 -11.76 -0.68 18.83
C GLY A 298 -12.93 -0.22 19.72
N GLY A 299 -12.78 0.98 20.29
CA GLY A 299 -13.84 1.61 21.09
C GLY A 299 -14.30 0.79 22.32
N SER A 300 -15.58 0.89 22.65
CA SER A 300 -16.18 0.21 23.81
C SER A 300 -16.83 -1.12 23.42
N ASN A 301 -17.01 -2.04 24.39
CA ASN A 301 -17.76 -3.28 24.13
C ASN A 301 -19.20 -3.03 23.64
N LYS A 302 -19.82 -1.90 24.03
CA LYS A 302 -21.13 -1.48 23.51
C LYS A 302 -21.05 -1.15 22.01
N PHE A 303 -20.01 -0.43 21.59
CA PHE A 303 -19.76 -0.14 20.17
C PHE A 303 -19.54 -1.44 19.40
N PHE A 304 -18.61 -2.30 19.85
CA PHE A 304 -18.35 -3.60 19.23
C PHE A 304 -19.62 -4.43 18.99
N GLN A 305 -20.48 -4.60 20.00
CA GLN A 305 -21.69 -5.39 19.84
C GLN A 305 -22.69 -4.74 18.87
N ALA A 306 -22.84 -3.42 18.90
CA ALA A 306 -23.74 -2.72 17.99
C ALA A 306 -23.25 -2.81 16.54
N GLU A 307 -21.97 -2.50 16.32
CA GLU A 307 -21.33 -2.45 15.01
C GLU A 307 -21.24 -3.83 14.37
N LYS A 308 -20.78 -4.85 15.11
CA LYS A 308 -20.75 -6.23 14.61
C LYS A 308 -22.15 -6.71 14.21
N ASN A 309 -23.16 -6.46 15.04
CA ASN A 309 -24.53 -6.90 14.74
C ASN A 309 -25.11 -6.21 13.50
N LYS A 310 -24.66 -4.98 13.21
CA LYS A 310 -25.01 -4.26 11.99
C LYS A 310 -24.28 -4.86 10.79
N LEU A 311 -22.96 -5.00 10.87
CA LEU A 311 -22.11 -5.55 9.81
C LEU A 311 -22.56 -6.95 9.37
N LEU A 312 -22.84 -7.85 10.33
CA LEU A 312 -23.30 -9.22 10.06
C LEU A 312 -24.63 -9.30 9.30
N LYS A 313 -25.42 -8.23 9.27
CA LYS A 313 -26.70 -8.14 8.55
C LYS A 313 -26.63 -7.25 7.32
N SER A 314 -25.47 -6.63 7.06
CA SER A 314 -25.26 -5.69 5.96
C SER A 314 -24.84 -6.41 4.67
N SER A 315 -24.97 -5.72 3.54
CA SER A 315 -24.42 -6.17 2.26
C SER A 315 -22.89 -6.20 2.23
N LYS A 316 -22.21 -5.50 3.16
CA LYS A 316 -20.75 -5.45 3.25
C LYS A 316 -20.15 -6.59 4.08
N LYS A 317 -20.96 -7.52 4.63
CA LYS A 317 -20.47 -8.65 5.44
C LYS A 317 -19.39 -9.46 4.71
N GLU A 318 -19.66 -9.83 3.46
CA GLU A 318 -18.74 -10.66 2.66
C GLU A 318 -17.42 -9.94 2.41
N LEU A 319 -17.48 -8.69 1.94
CA LEU A 319 -16.28 -7.87 1.76
C LEU A 319 -15.49 -7.68 3.07
N ALA A 320 -16.17 -7.46 4.20
CA ALA A 320 -15.51 -7.32 5.49
C ALA A 320 -14.93 -8.64 6.03
N THR A 321 -15.42 -9.78 5.54
CA THR A 321 -14.88 -11.11 5.85
C THR A 321 -13.53 -11.31 5.16
N LEU A 322 -13.40 -10.79 3.94
CA LEU A 322 -12.18 -10.85 3.13
C LEU A 322 -11.16 -9.77 3.56
N ALA A 323 -11.62 -8.56 3.87
CA ALA A 323 -10.78 -7.42 4.22
C ALA A 323 -9.74 -7.73 5.30
N ASN A 324 -8.47 -7.78 4.93
CA ASN A 324 -7.34 -8.03 5.81
C ASN A 324 -6.05 -7.30 5.37
N GLY A 325 -6.18 -6.12 4.76
CA GLY A 325 -5.04 -5.32 4.32
C GLY A 325 -4.06 -5.00 5.45
N ALA A 326 -2.78 -4.99 5.16
CA ALA A 326 -1.68 -4.91 6.11
C ALA A 326 -0.51 -4.05 5.57
N ILE A 327 0.10 -3.27 6.45
CA ILE A 327 1.42 -2.69 6.18
C ILE A 327 2.47 -3.62 6.75
N GLY A 328 3.16 -4.32 5.84
CA GLY A 328 4.20 -5.26 6.14
C GLY A 328 5.56 -4.62 6.38
N ILE A 329 6.47 -5.40 6.97
CA ILE A 329 7.88 -5.07 7.10
C ILE A 329 8.74 -6.34 6.97
N ILE A 330 9.82 -6.22 6.22
CA ILE A 330 10.91 -7.21 6.16
C ILE A 330 12.24 -6.52 6.38
N GLU A 331 13.18 -7.22 7.01
CA GLU A 331 14.59 -6.84 7.02
C GLU A 331 15.28 -7.44 5.80
N ILE A 332 16.15 -6.67 5.16
CA ILE A 332 16.97 -7.11 4.03
C ILE A 332 18.46 -7.00 4.38
N ASN A 333 19.26 -7.85 3.74
CA ASN A 333 20.70 -7.89 3.90
C ASN A 333 21.37 -6.70 3.21
N ASP A 334 22.68 -6.54 3.41
CA ASP A 334 23.45 -5.50 2.74
C ASP A 334 23.47 -5.60 1.21
N ASP A 335 23.33 -6.82 0.70
CA ASP A 335 23.18 -7.12 -0.72
C ASP A 335 21.71 -7.05 -1.19
N TYR A 336 20.80 -6.51 -0.37
CA TYR A 336 19.38 -6.33 -0.66
C TYR A 336 18.57 -7.62 -0.86
N THR A 337 19.10 -8.78 -0.45
CA THR A 337 18.31 -10.02 -0.36
C THR A 337 17.49 -10.08 0.93
N LEU A 338 16.44 -10.91 0.97
CA LEU A 338 15.65 -11.11 2.19
C LEU A 338 16.51 -11.62 3.35
N ASN A 339 16.48 -10.92 4.49
CA ASN A 339 17.06 -11.39 5.74
C ASN A 339 15.99 -12.02 6.63
N LYS A 340 14.93 -11.26 6.93
CA LYS A 340 13.92 -11.66 7.91
C LYS A 340 12.53 -11.13 7.59
N VAL A 341 11.55 -12.02 7.60
CA VAL A 341 10.13 -11.67 7.60
C VAL A 341 9.71 -11.27 9.01
N MET A 342 9.10 -10.10 9.16
CA MET A 342 8.69 -9.55 10.45
C MET A 342 7.17 -9.39 10.50
N LYS A 343 6.60 -9.28 11.70
CA LYS A 343 5.15 -9.07 11.89
C LYS A 343 4.68 -7.76 11.22
N PRO A 344 3.42 -7.69 10.75
CA PRO A 344 2.86 -6.45 10.22
C PRO A 344 2.92 -5.29 11.22
N LEU A 345 3.11 -4.07 10.73
CA LEU A 345 3.13 -2.85 11.53
C LEU A 345 1.71 -2.40 11.90
N VAL A 346 0.84 -2.38 10.89
CA VAL A 346 -0.56 -1.95 10.95
C VAL A 346 -1.40 -2.93 10.11
N VAL A 347 -2.58 -3.32 10.60
CA VAL A 347 -3.54 -4.16 9.86
C VAL A 347 -4.92 -3.51 9.88
N SER A 348 -5.73 -3.81 8.88
CA SER A 348 -7.03 -3.18 8.62
C SER A 348 -8.17 -4.20 8.51
N ASN A 349 -8.03 -5.33 9.20
CA ASN A 349 -9.02 -6.40 9.21
C ASN A 349 -10.44 -5.87 9.40
N THR A 350 -11.36 -6.39 8.60
CA THR A 350 -12.77 -5.99 8.51
C THR A 350 -13.00 -4.56 8.01
N VAL A 351 -11.99 -3.71 7.83
CA VAL A 351 -12.15 -2.32 7.36
C VAL A 351 -12.02 -2.28 5.84
N THR A 352 -10.85 -2.67 5.33
CA THR A 352 -10.53 -2.69 3.90
C THR A 352 -9.46 -3.74 3.60
N ASP A 353 -9.34 -4.09 2.33
CA ASP A 353 -8.32 -4.99 1.82
C ASP A 353 -7.14 -4.25 1.18
N GLU A 354 -7.22 -2.91 1.10
CA GLU A 354 -6.30 -2.10 0.32
C GLU A 354 -5.85 -0.85 1.10
N ILE A 355 -4.58 -0.87 1.50
CA ILE A 355 -3.89 0.24 2.17
C ILE A 355 -2.54 0.43 1.51
N GLU A 356 -2.56 1.25 0.47
CA GLU A 356 -1.52 1.36 -0.55
C GLU A 356 -0.42 2.34 -0.16
N ARG A 357 0.66 2.35 -0.94
CA ARG A 357 1.72 3.36 -0.88
C ARG A 357 2.21 3.63 0.54
N PRO A 358 2.61 2.61 1.32
CA PRO A 358 3.21 2.86 2.60
C PRO A 358 4.42 3.77 2.44
N ASN A 359 4.46 4.79 3.28
CA ASN A 359 5.56 5.74 3.30
C ASN A 359 5.94 5.99 4.75
N ILE A 360 7.22 5.79 5.08
CA ILE A 360 7.71 5.92 6.44
C ILE A 360 9.01 6.69 6.51
N PHE A 361 9.12 7.57 7.51
CA PHE A 361 10.34 8.29 7.84
C PHE A 361 10.37 8.69 9.31
N LYS A 362 11.57 9.06 9.78
CA LYS A 362 11.80 9.54 11.13
C LYS A 362 11.84 11.07 11.15
N LYS A 363 11.06 11.71 12.02
CA LYS A 363 11.09 13.15 12.26
C LYS A 363 10.95 13.43 13.76
N ASP A 364 11.77 14.33 14.30
CA ASP A 364 11.77 14.74 15.71
C ASP A 364 11.78 13.56 16.70
N GLY A 365 12.55 12.53 16.38
CA GLY A 365 12.66 11.32 17.20
C GLY A 365 11.45 10.37 17.15
N LYS A 366 10.50 10.59 16.23
CA LYS A 366 9.33 9.74 16.01
C LYS A 366 9.29 9.19 14.60
N TRP A 367 8.67 8.03 14.44
CA TRP A 367 8.42 7.39 13.16
C TRP A 367 7.00 7.68 12.71
N TYR A 368 6.86 8.22 11.51
CA TYR A 368 5.57 8.52 10.89
C TYR A 368 5.37 7.58 9.72
N LEU A 369 4.26 6.83 9.74
CA LEU A 369 3.85 5.91 8.69
C LEU A 369 2.58 6.46 8.04
N PHE A 370 2.55 6.55 6.73
CA PHE A 370 1.39 6.96 5.93
C PHE A 370 0.99 5.87 4.95
N THR A 371 -0.28 5.86 4.54
CA THR A 371 -0.81 4.93 3.52
C THR A 371 -2.04 5.55 2.85
N SER A 372 -2.16 5.40 1.54
CA SER A 372 -3.34 5.83 0.78
C SER A 372 -4.42 4.75 0.81
N SER A 373 -5.70 5.13 0.82
CA SER A 373 -6.79 4.15 0.75
C SER A 373 -8.06 4.77 0.15
N ARG A 374 -8.92 3.92 -0.41
CA ARG A 374 -10.15 4.32 -1.12
C ARG A 374 -11.38 3.90 -0.34
N GLY A 375 -12.31 4.82 -0.14
CA GLY A 375 -13.60 4.57 0.50
C GLY A 375 -14.42 3.48 -0.20
N SER A 376 -14.34 3.40 -1.53
CA SER A 376 -14.98 2.34 -2.34
C SER A 376 -14.57 0.92 -1.95
N LYS A 377 -13.38 0.74 -1.36
CA LYS A 377 -12.87 -0.56 -0.86
C LYS A 377 -13.06 -0.72 0.64
N MET A 378 -13.76 0.21 1.30
CA MET A 378 -14.07 0.14 2.72
C MET A 378 -15.46 -0.46 2.99
N THR A 379 -15.64 -0.92 4.22
CA THR A 379 -16.90 -1.49 4.73
C THR A 379 -17.46 -0.69 5.91
N ILE A 380 -17.11 0.58 5.99
CA ILE A 380 -17.50 1.49 7.07
C ILE A 380 -18.71 2.30 6.62
N ASP A 381 -19.78 2.28 7.40
CA ASP A 381 -20.97 3.04 7.05
C ASP A 381 -20.72 4.56 7.15
N GLY A 382 -21.11 5.27 6.09
CA GLY A 382 -20.94 6.72 5.98
C GLY A 382 -19.62 7.16 5.34
N ILE A 383 -18.78 6.20 4.95
CA ILE A 383 -17.72 6.40 3.95
C ILE A 383 -18.31 5.97 2.60
N ASP A 384 -18.14 6.78 1.57
CA ASP A 384 -18.66 6.54 0.22
C ASP A 384 -17.56 6.07 -0.76
N ASP A 385 -17.94 5.92 -2.03
CA ASP A 385 -17.05 5.38 -3.06
C ASP A 385 -16.08 6.43 -3.63
N GLU A 386 -16.37 7.72 -3.44
CA GLU A 386 -15.57 8.87 -3.93
C GLU A 386 -14.53 9.32 -2.90
N ASP A 387 -14.78 9.05 -1.61
CA ASP A 387 -13.85 9.29 -0.52
C ASP A 387 -12.45 8.68 -0.79
N ILE A 388 -11.44 9.54 -0.80
CA ILE A 388 -10.02 9.19 -0.86
C ILE A 388 -9.33 9.67 0.42
N TYR A 389 -8.48 8.81 0.98
CA TYR A 389 -7.76 9.11 2.22
C TYR A 389 -6.25 8.98 2.07
N LEU A 390 -5.51 9.90 2.67
CA LEU A 390 -4.19 9.59 3.25
C LEU A 390 -4.41 9.33 4.74
N LEU A 391 -4.13 8.11 5.16
CA LEU A 391 -4.11 7.73 6.58
C LEU A 391 -2.68 7.83 7.11
N GLY A 392 -2.52 8.07 8.41
CA GLY A 392 -1.22 8.17 9.03
C GLY A 392 -1.18 7.84 10.51
N TYR A 393 0.00 7.37 10.94
CA TYR A 393 0.25 6.79 12.25
C TYR A 393 1.63 7.20 12.76
N VAL A 394 1.78 7.28 14.07
CA VAL A 394 3.03 7.67 14.73
C VAL A 394 3.46 6.64 15.78
N SER A 395 4.78 6.42 15.86
CA SER A 395 5.41 5.52 16.83
C SER A 395 6.73 6.13 17.35
N ASP A 396 7.18 5.69 18.51
CA ASP A 396 8.52 6.00 19.02
C ASP A 396 9.60 5.07 18.42
N SER A 397 9.18 3.99 17.74
CA SER A 397 10.04 2.96 17.13
C SER A 397 9.56 2.59 15.72
N LEU A 398 10.49 2.25 14.82
CA LEU A 398 10.19 1.80 13.44
C LEU A 398 9.20 0.63 13.42
N THR A 399 9.36 -0.30 14.36
CA THR A 399 8.57 -1.54 14.46
C THR A 399 7.31 -1.41 15.31
N GLY A 400 6.88 -0.18 15.62
CA GLY A 400 5.66 0.11 16.38
C GLY A 400 5.81 -0.03 17.92
N PRO A 401 4.69 -0.07 18.66
CA PRO A 401 3.31 0.01 18.16
C PRO A 401 2.97 1.41 17.63
N TYR A 402 2.19 1.46 16.56
CA TYR A 402 1.72 2.68 15.92
C TYR A 402 0.40 3.15 16.52
N LYS A 403 0.24 4.47 16.64
CA LYS A 403 -1.00 5.13 17.07
C LYS A 403 -1.51 6.05 15.97
N PRO A 404 -2.83 6.17 15.76
CA PRO A 404 -3.37 7.01 14.70
C PRO A 404 -3.03 8.50 14.92
N LEU A 405 -2.57 9.17 13.87
CA LEU A 405 -2.46 10.63 13.84
C LEU A 405 -3.85 11.25 13.93
N ASN A 406 -3.95 12.46 14.48
CA ASN A 406 -5.22 13.19 14.59
C ASN A 406 -6.35 12.41 15.27
N LYS A 407 -5.99 11.45 16.13
CA LYS A 407 -6.84 10.51 16.89
C LYS A 407 -7.48 9.39 16.08
N THR A 408 -7.76 9.59 14.80
CA THR A 408 -8.50 8.65 13.93
C THR A 408 -7.62 7.98 12.88
N GLY A 409 -6.47 8.58 12.57
CA GLY A 409 -5.62 8.19 11.45
C GLY A 409 -5.78 9.12 10.25
N LEU A 410 -6.80 9.97 10.19
CA LEU A 410 -6.97 10.91 9.07
C LEU A 410 -5.78 11.87 8.96
N VAL A 411 -5.21 11.99 7.77
CA VAL A 411 -4.20 13.01 7.44
C VAL A 411 -4.70 13.88 6.29
N LEU A 412 -5.19 13.26 5.21
CA LEU A 412 -5.81 13.94 4.08
C LEU A 412 -7.11 13.24 3.68
N HIS A 413 -8.07 14.02 3.20
CA HIS A 413 -9.34 13.60 2.62
C HIS A 413 -9.70 14.49 1.43
N HIS A 414 -10.30 13.90 0.41
CA HIS A 414 -11.15 14.55 -0.58
C HIS A 414 -12.14 13.53 -1.13
N ASP A 415 -13.17 14.01 -1.82
CA ASP A 415 -14.28 13.25 -2.38
C ASP A 415 -14.63 13.73 -3.80
N LEU A 416 -13.64 14.30 -4.50
CA LEU A 416 -13.81 14.76 -5.89
C LEU A 416 -14.37 13.66 -6.80
N ASP A 417 -15.26 14.05 -7.72
CA ASP A 417 -15.75 13.20 -8.81
C ASP A 417 -14.56 12.59 -9.57
N PRO A 418 -14.55 11.28 -9.87
CA PRO A 418 -13.51 10.65 -10.67
C PRO A 418 -13.25 11.29 -12.05
N TYR A 419 -14.23 12.03 -12.60
CA TYR A 419 -14.14 12.83 -13.83
C TYR A 419 -13.78 14.31 -13.58
N ASP A 420 -13.32 14.68 -12.40
CA ASP A 420 -12.69 15.98 -12.18
C ASP A 420 -11.22 15.94 -12.67
N ILE A 421 -10.81 16.92 -13.48
CA ILE A 421 -9.42 17.04 -13.96
C ILE A 421 -8.44 17.14 -12.77
N THR A 422 -8.88 17.72 -11.65
CA THR A 422 -8.10 17.88 -10.41
C THR A 422 -8.21 16.69 -9.46
N TRP A 423 -8.95 15.64 -9.82
CA TRP A 423 -8.96 14.38 -9.07
C TRP A 423 -7.53 13.88 -8.90
N ASN A 424 -7.15 13.47 -7.70
CA ASN A 424 -5.78 13.11 -7.38
C ASN A 424 -5.70 11.90 -6.45
N TYR A 425 -4.59 11.17 -6.50
CA TYR A 425 -4.40 9.95 -5.71
C TYR A 425 -2.91 9.60 -5.53
N ALA A 426 -2.66 8.54 -4.78
CA ALA A 426 -1.33 8.05 -4.45
C ALA A 426 -0.48 9.11 -3.72
N HIS A 427 -1.12 9.77 -2.75
CA HIS A 427 -0.53 10.78 -1.89
C HIS A 427 0.73 10.25 -1.18
N TYR A 428 1.82 11.02 -1.24
CA TYR A 428 3.12 10.61 -0.72
C TYR A 428 3.80 11.79 -0.01
N ALA A 429 4.10 11.63 1.28
CA ALA A 429 4.71 12.65 2.13
C ALA A 429 6.25 12.57 2.12
N ILE A 430 6.92 13.60 1.63
CA ILE A 430 8.38 13.64 1.49
C ILE A 430 8.96 14.49 2.63
N PRO A 431 9.74 13.92 3.57
CA PRO A 431 10.37 14.69 4.63
C PRO A 431 11.36 15.70 4.07
N GLN A 432 11.44 16.84 4.74
CA GLN A 432 12.23 17.98 4.31
C GLN A 432 13.27 18.28 5.38
N LYS A 433 14.49 18.58 4.94
CA LYS A 433 15.58 18.92 5.87
C LYS A 433 15.23 20.20 6.64
N ASP A 434 15.49 20.18 7.94
CA ASP A 434 15.34 21.33 8.84
C ASP A 434 13.95 22.01 8.82
N SER A 435 12.89 21.25 8.54
CA SER A 435 11.52 21.75 8.41
C SER A 435 10.51 20.94 9.23
N ASP A 436 9.49 21.62 9.76
CA ASP A 436 8.31 20.97 10.37
C ASP A 436 7.26 20.53 9.35
N ASN A 437 7.42 20.95 8.10
CA ASN A 437 6.55 20.61 6.99
C ASN A 437 7.19 19.53 6.13
N VAL A 438 6.34 18.66 5.60
CA VAL A 438 6.65 17.74 4.52
C VAL A 438 5.99 18.23 3.23
N VAL A 439 6.56 17.85 2.09
CA VAL A 439 5.92 18.06 0.78
C VAL A 439 5.05 16.85 0.50
N VAL A 440 3.77 17.07 0.22
CA VAL A 440 2.87 16.01 -0.26
C VAL A 440 2.80 16.09 -1.77
N THR A 441 3.16 14.99 -2.42
CA THR A 441 2.99 14.78 -3.86
C THR A 441 1.84 13.81 -4.11
N SER A 442 1.19 13.91 -5.25
CA SER A 442 0.22 12.95 -5.78
C SER A 442 0.28 13.00 -7.31
N TYR A 443 -0.39 12.06 -7.98
CA TYR A 443 -0.75 12.28 -9.38
C TYR A 443 -2.12 12.93 -9.46
N MET A 444 -2.39 13.61 -10.57
CA MET A 444 -3.64 14.30 -10.87
C MET A 444 -4.20 13.82 -12.19
N THR A 445 -5.53 13.85 -12.31
CA THR A 445 -6.34 13.30 -13.39
C THR A 445 -6.35 11.78 -13.42
N ASN A 446 -7.53 11.16 -13.46
CA ASN A 446 -7.65 9.70 -13.58
C ASN A 446 -7.12 9.19 -14.93
N ARG A 447 -6.50 8.02 -14.89
CA ARG A 447 -5.86 7.38 -16.06
C ARG A 447 -6.89 7.05 -17.15
N GLY A 448 -6.58 7.38 -18.39
CA GLY A 448 -7.41 7.05 -19.56
C GLY A 448 -8.80 7.70 -19.60
N TYR A 449 -9.08 8.70 -18.76
CA TYR A 449 -10.43 9.31 -18.69
C TYR A 449 -10.63 10.42 -19.73
N PHE A 450 -9.56 11.10 -20.15
CA PHE A 450 -9.61 12.22 -21.08
C PHE A 450 -8.62 12.04 -22.23
N GLU A 451 -9.01 12.52 -23.41
CA GLU A 451 -8.17 12.46 -24.61
C GLU A 451 -6.98 13.43 -24.53
N ASP A 452 -7.15 14.59 -23.87
CA ASP A 452 -6.18 15.69 -23.84
C ASP A 452 -5.66 16.05 -22.43
N HIS A 453 -6.24 15.46 -21.38
CA HIS A 453 -5.80 15.60 -19.99
C HIS A 453 -5.35 14.24 -19.45
N HIS A 454 -4.05 13.97 -19.54
CA HIS A 454 -3.47 12.72 -19.09
C HIS A 454 -3.17 12.77 -17.60
N SER A 455 -3.05 11.61 -16.96
CA SER A 455 -2.50 11.55 -15.61
C SER A 455 -1.13 12.24 -15.59
N THR A 456 -0.95 13.15 -14.65
CA THR A 456 0.21 14.05 -14.56
C THR A 456 0.63 14.22 -13.11
N PHE A 457 1.76 14.88 -12.85
CA PHE A 457 2.10 15.27 -11.48
C PHE A 457 1.10 16.30 -10.98
N ALA A 458 0.51 16.08 -9.80
CA ALA A 458 -0.30 17.09 -9.14
C ALA A 458 0.57 18.29 -8.70
N PRO A 459 0.01 19.50 -8.59
CA PRO A 459 0.60 20.55 -7.76
C PRO A 459 0.81 20.00 -6.35
N SER A 460 2.06 20.02 -5.89
CA SER A 460 2.37 19.56 -4.53
C SER A 460 1.84 20.57 -3.50
N PHE A 461 1.79 20.19 -2.23
CA PHE A 461 1.46 21.13 -1.16
C PHE A 461 2.13 20.75 0.15
N LEU A 462 2.04 21.61 1.17
CA LEU A 462 2.72 21.38 2.44
C LEU A 462 1.77 20.81 3.49
N LEU A 463 2.27 19.80 4.22
CA LEU A 463 1.63 19.24 5.39
C LEU A 463 2.53 19.48 6.61
N ASN A 464 2.01 20.15 7.63
CA ASN A 464 2.72 20.30 8.90
C ASN A 464 2.59 19.02 9.73
N ILE A 465 3.68 18.61 10.39
CA ILE A 465 3.69 17.48 11.31
C ILE A 465 4.26 17.93 12.66
N LYS A 466 3.48 17.74 13.74
CA LYS A 466 3.93 18.05 15.10
C LYS A 466 3.39 17.04 16.12
N GLY A 467 4.27 16.14 16.55
CA GLY A 467 3.90 15.06 17.47
C GLY A 467 2.77 14.21 16.86
N PRO A 468 1.66 13.93 17.56
CA PRO A 468 0.59 13.09 17.03
C PRO A 468 -0.43 13.84 16.14
N LYS A 469 -0.07 15.02 15.62
CA LYS A 469 -0.98 15.88 14.85
C LYS A 469 -0.37 16.27 13.51
N THR A 470 -1.23 16.39 12.51
CA THR A 470 -0.90 16.99 11.23
C THR A 470 -1.93 18.05 10.87
N SER A 471 -1.56 18.95 9.96
CA SER A 471 -2.50 19.86 9.32
C SER A 471 -1.95 20.35 7.99
N VAL A 472 -2.79 20.41 6.96
CA VAL A 472 -2.49 21.06 5.69
C VAL A 472 -2.12 22.52 5.98
N VAL A 473 -1.00 22.96 5.41
CA VAL A 473 -0.56 24.35 5.56
C VAL A 473 -1.41 25.20 4.63
N LYS A 474 -2.00 26.26 5.16
CA LYS A 474 -2.85 27.16 4.38
C LYS A 474 -2.04 27.84 3.27
N ASP A 475 -2.65 27.97 2.07
CA ASP A 475 -2.10 28.68 0.92
C ASP A 475 -0.69 28.17 0.52
N SER A 476 -0.51 26.83 0.55
CA SER A 476 0.79 26.17 0.40
C SER A 476 0.94 25.30 -0.85
N ILE A 477 0.06 25.49 -1.84
CA ILE A 477 0.18 24.82 -3.14
C ILE A 477 1.50 25.27 -3.81
N LEU A 478 2.22 24.30 -4.34
CA LEU A 478 3.49 24.41 -5.03
C LEU A 478 3.30 24.08 -6.52
N GLU A 479 4.39 24.13 -7.30
CA GLU A 479 4.36 23.72 -8.71
C GLU A 479 4.05 22.22 -8.88
N GLN A 480 3.56 21.85 -10.07
CA GLN A 480 3.31 20.45 -10.43
C GLN A 480 4.60 19.61 -10.33
N GLY A 481 4.55 18.57 -9.50
CA GLY A 481 5.69 17.66 -9.27
C GLY A 481 6.84 18.27 -8.47
N GLN A 482 6.63 19.37 -7.75
CA GLN A 482 7.65 19.89 -6.84
C GLN A 482 7.84 18.96 -5.64
N ILE A 483 9.07 18.54 -5.36
CA ILE A 483 9.39 17.54 -4.32
C ILE A 483 10.15 18.10 -3.10
N THR A 484 10.53 19.38 -3.14
CA THR A 484 11.24 20.08 -2.06
C THR A 484 10.65 21.48 -1.80
N ILE A 485 10.69 21.96 -0.55
CA ILE A 485 10.12 23.28 -0.16
C ILE A 485 11.01 24.44 -0.62
N ASN A 486 12.29 24.37 -0.27
CA ASN A 486 13.29 25.40 -0.48
C ASN A 486 14.61 24.72 -0.86
N GLU A 487 15.53 25.52 -1.38
CA GLU A 487 16.97 25.27 -1.31
C GLU A 487 17.65 26.34 -0.47
#